data_AF-A0A379G958-F1
#
_entry.id   AF-A0A379G958-F1
#
_cell.length_a   1.000
_cell.length_b   1.000
_cell.length_c   1.000
_cell.angle_alpha   90.00
_cell.angle_beta   90.00
_cell.angle_gamma   90.00
#
_symmetry.space_group_name_H-M   'P 1'
#
loop_
_entity.id
_entity.type
_entity.pdbx_description
1 polymer ?
#
loop_
_entity_poly.entity_id
_entity_poly.type
_entity_poly.pdbx_seq_one_letter_code
_entity_poly.pdbx_strand_id
1 'polypeptide(L)'
;MQAKIWNHSEWIKETQSKKLRQFFDEVLDKCGFHILDVTEHHFKPQGYTCLYLLSESHFAIHTFPEYGKSYIELSSCNMEYYKRFIELIKDL
;
A
#
# COMPACT_ATOMS: atom_id res chain seq x y z
N MET A 1 26.07 -7.87 4.52
CA MET A 1 24.74 -7.23 4.42
C MET A 1 24.63 -6.67 3.03
N GLN A 2 23.65 -7.09 2.22
CA GLN A 2 23.46 -6.58 0.86
C GLN A 2 22.27 -5.61 0.87
N ALA A 3 22.43 -4.41 0.31
CA ALA A 3 21.32 -3.47 0.14
C ALA A 3 20.37 -4.05 -0.91
N LYS A 4 19.22 -4.58 -0.46
CA LYS A 4 18.21 -5.16 -1.34
C LYS A 4 16.83 -4.68 -0.91
N ILE A 5 16.07 -4.20 -1.88
CA ILE A 5 14.67 -3.79 -1.72
C ILE A 5 13.84 -4.67 -2.64
N TRP A 6 12.72 -5.16 -2.13
CA TRP A 6 11.69 -5.85 -2.88
C TRP A 6 10.55 -4.87 -3.15
N ASN A 7 10.20 -4.75 -4.43
CA ASN A 7 9.15 -3.85 -4.88
C ASN A 7 8.01 -4.65 -5.47
N HIS A 8 6.79 -4.22 -5.19
CA HIS A 8 5.59 -4.66 -5.87
C HIS A 8 4.68 -3.47 -6.12
N SER A 9 4.06 -3.45 -7.28
CA SER A 9 3.11 -2.42 -7.66
C SER A 9 2.04 -2.98 -8.56
N GLU A 10 0.79 -2.58 -8.35
CA GLU A 10 -0.35 -3.12 -9.09
C GLU A 10 -1.50 -2.11 -9.22
N TRP A 11 -2.32 -2.29 -10.26
CA TRP A 11 -3.57 -1.57 -10.44
C TRP A 11 -4.74 -2.40 -9.92
N ILE A 12 -5.47 -1.88 -8.94
CA ILE A 12 -6.63 -2.52 -8.32
C ILE A 12 -7.92 -1.75 -8.64
N LYS A 13 -9.09 -2.40 -8.56
CA LYS A 13 -10.39 -1.81 -8.95
C LYS A 13 -11.00 -0.89 -7.91
N GLU A 14 -10.71 -1.09 -6.62
CA GLU A 14 -11.29 -0.27 -5.55
C GLU A 14 -10.71 1.15 -5.58
N THR A 15 -11.56 2.16 -5.37
CA THR A 15 -11.21 3.59 -5.43
C THR A 15 -11.67 4.38 -4.19
N GLN A 16 -12.46 3.76 -3.31
CA GLN A 16 -12.92 4.38 -2.09
C GLN A 16 -11.79 4.43 -1.06
N SER A 17 -11.28 5.64 -0.83
CA SER A 17 -10.16 5.91 0.09
C SER A 17 -10.32 5.26 1.46
N LYS A 18 -11.49 5.36 2.09
CA LYS A 18 -11.75 4.74 3.41
C LYS A 18 -11.60 3.22 3.41
N LYS A 19 -12.12 2.55 2.38
CA LYS A 19 -12.01 1.09 2.26
C LYS A 19 -10.57 0.66 2.01
N LEU A 20 -9.88 1.35 1.11
CA LEU A 20 -8.47 1.11 0.83
C LEU A 20 -7.62 1.29 2.08
N ARG A 21 -7.84 2.40 2.82
CA ARG A 21 -7.13 2.69 4.06
C ARG A 21 -7.30 1.56 5.08
N GLN A 22 -8.55 1.22 5.41
CA GLN A 22 -8.87 0.17 6.37
C GLN A 22 -8.30 -1.20 5.95
N PHE A 23 -8.47 -1.56 4.68
CA PHE A 23 -7.98 -2.82 4.15
C PHE A 23 -6.46 -2.94 4.25
N PHE A 24 -5.73 -1.90 3.84
CA PHE A 24 -4.26 -1.95 3.86
C PHE A 24 -3.67 -1.75 5.26
N ASP A 25 -4.33 -1.01 6.16
CA ASP A 25 -3.96 -1.00 7.59
C ASP A 25 -3.95 -2.45 8.13
N GLU A 26 -5.02 -3.22 7.87
CA GLU A 26 -5.12 -4.63 8.31
C GLU A 26 -4.12 -5.57 7.62
N VAL A 27 -3.90 -5.41 6.32
CA VAL A 27 -2.95 -6.25 5.57
C VAL A 27 -1.53 -6.02 6.08
N LEU A 28 -1.11 -4.76 6.24
CA LEU A 28 0.22 -4.44 6.72
C LEU A 28 0.47 -5.00 8.13
N ASP A 29 -0.50 -4.87 9.04
CA ASP A 29 -0.45 -5.45 10.39
C ASP A 29 -0.32 -6.98 10.35
N LYS A 30 -1.17 -7.68 9.57
CA LYS A 30 -1.12 -9.15 9.42
C LYS A 30 0.20 -9.64 8.81
N CYS A 31 0.83 -8.85 7.94
CA CYS A 31 2.14 -9.19 7.38
C CYS A 31 3.30 -8.98 8.37
N GLY A 32 3.07 -8.21 9.44
CA GLY A 32 4.08 -7.85 10.45
C GLY A 32 4.85 -6.57 10.14
N PHE A 33 4.38 -5.74 9.20
CA PHE A 33 4.98 -4.42 8.98
C PHE A 33 4.70 -3.50 10.17
N HIS A 34 5.71 -2.72 10.57
CA HIS A 34 5.51 -1.70 11.59
C HIS A 34 5.29 -0.34 10.96
N ILE A 35 4.06 0.16 11.05
CA ILE A 35 3.68 1.50 10.58
C ILE A 35 4.23 2.54 11.55
N LEU A 36 5.16 3.37 11.06
CA LEU A 36 5.75 4.48 11.81
C LEU A 36 4.92 5.75 11.71
N ASP A 37 4.40 6.03 10.51
CA ASP A 37 3.57 7.20 10.24
C ASP A 37 2.69 6.96 9.01
N VAL A 38 1.58 7.68 8.92
CA VAL A 38 0.74 7.68 7.73
C VAL A 38 0.31 9.11 7.40
N THR A 39 0.62 9.55 6.18
CA THR A 39 0.16 10.83 5.64
C THR A 39 -0.79 10.61 4.47
N GLU A 40 -1.87 11.39 4.43
CA GLU A 40 -2.89 11.25 3.38
C GLU A 40 -3.40 12.59 2.88
N HIS A 41 -3.88 12.61 1.63
CA HIS A 41 -4.44 13.79 1.00
C HIS A 41 -5.59 13.44 0.07
N HIS A 42 -6.72 14.14 0.21
CA HIS A 42 -7.86 14.07 -0.71
C HIS A 42 -7.80 15.25 -1.69
N PHE A 43 -7.71 14.94 -2.98
CA PHE A 43 -7.66 15.91 -4.05
C PHE A 43 -9.06 16.37 -4.47
N LYS A 44 -9.13 17.54 -5.12
CA LYS A 44 -10.34 18.07 -5.74
C LYS A 44 -10.21 18.00 -7.27
N PRO A 45 -11.28 17.63 -8.02
CA PRO A 45 -12.61 17.27 -7.52
C PRO A 45 -12.69 15.87 -6.89
N GLN A 46 -11.70 15.00 -7.15
CA GLN A 46 -11.61 13.64 -6.62
C GLN A 46 -10.14 13.18 -6.63
N GLY A 47 -9.89 11.99 -6.11
CA GLY A 47 -8.55 11.40 -5.99
C GLY A 47 -8.06 11.40 -4.55
N TYR A 48 -7.19 10.44 -4.24
CA TYR A 48 -6.67 10.22 -2.90
C TYR A 48 -5.24 9.69 -2.99
N THR A 49 -4.35 10.20 -2.15
CA THR A 49 -3.03 9.62 -1.93
C THR A 49 -2.85 9.30 -0.45
N CYS A 50 -2.33 8.12 -0.15
CA CYS A 50 -1.94 7.70 1.20
C CYS A 50 -0.54 7.13 1.15
N LEU A 51 0.34 7.61 2.01
CA LEU A 51 1.71 7.14 2.15
C LEU A 51 1.91 6.62 3.57
N TYR A 52 2.38 5.39 3.67
CA TYR A 52 2.74 4.72 4.90
C TYR A 52 4.26 4.72 4.99
N LEU A 53 4.78 5.33 6.04
CA LEU A 53 6.16 5.11 6.44
C LEU A 53 6.21 3.83 7.26
N LEU A 54 6.99 2.86 6.78
CA LEU A 54 7.17 1.57 7.44
C LEU A 54 8.60 1.49 8.00
N SER A 55 8.78 0.74 9.09
CA SER A 55 10.14 0.43 9.56
C SER A 55 10.97 -0.28 8.50
N GLU A 56 10.29 -1.00 7.60
CA GLU A 56 10.87 -1.76 6.51
C GLU A 56 10.86 -1.03 5.15
N SER A 57 10.68 0.30 5.10
CA SER A 57 10.62 1.21 3.93
C SER A 57 9.26 1.91 3.77
N HIS A 58 8.41 1.57 2.80
CA HIS A 58 7.14 2.30 2.60
C HIS A 58 6.08 1.53 1.80
N PHE A 59 4.83 1.97 1.97
CA PHE A 59 3.70 1.57 1.13
C PHE A 59 2.92 2.80 0.69
N ALA A 60 2.40 2.82 -0.53
CA ALA A 60 1.64 3.94 -1.07
C ALA A 60 0.39 3.48 -1.83
N ILE A 61 -0.63 4.33 -1.78
CA ILE A 61 -1.90 4.18 -2.49
C ILE A 61 -2.18 5.47 -3.24
N HIS A 62 -2.51 5.37 -4.52
CA HIS A 62 -2.97 6.48 -5.35
C HIS A 62 -4.27 6.09 -6.05
N THR A 63 -5.35 6.82 -5.80
CA THR A 63 -6.64 6.54 -6.44
C THR A 63 -6.86 7.44 -7.65
N PHE A 64 -7.42 6.85 -8.71
CA PHE A 64 -7.87 7.55 -9.91
C PHE A 64 -9.33 7.20 -10.20
N PRO A 65 -10.30 7.76 -9.44
CA PRO A 65 -11.70 7.38 -9.55
C PRO A 65 -12.28 7.56 -10.96
N GLU A 66 -11.77 8.51 -11.75
CA GLU A 66 -12.15 8.76 -13.16
C GLU A 66 -11.84 7.58 -14.08
N TYR A 67 -10.88 6.74 -13.70
CA TYR A 67 -10.51 5.52 -14.40
C TYR A 67 -10.98 4.27 -13.66
N GLY A 68 -11.72 4.42 -12.56
CA GLY A 68 -12.25 3.30 -11.77
C GLY A 68 -11.17 2.38 -11.20
N LYS A 69 -9.98 2.91 -10.89
CA LYS A 69 -8.84 2.12 -10.41
C LYS A 69 -7.94 2.89 -9.45
N SER A 70 -7.16 2.17 -8.68
CA SER A 70 -6.10 2.70 -7.83
C SER A 70 -4.79 2.00 -8.14
N TYR A 71 -3.69 2.71 -7.97
CA TYR A 71 -2.34 2.19 -8.04
C TYR A 71 -1.81 2.03 -6.62
N ILE A 72 -1.31 0.84 -6.29
CA ILE A 72 -0.66 0.56 -5.02
C ILE A 72 0.82 0.24 -5.27
N GLU A 73 1.68 0.57 -4.33
CA GLU A 73 3.08 0.18 -4.36
C GLU A 73 3.64 -0.11 -2.97
N LEU A 74 4.32 -1.24 -2.84
CA LEU A 74 5.06 -1.64 -1.65
C LEU A 74 6.54 -1.69 -1.99
N SER A 75 7.35 -1.01 -1.19
CA SER A 75 8.79 -1.21 -1.11
C SER A 75 9.12 -1.79 0.25
N SER A 76 9.84 -2.91 0.30
CA SER A 76 10.22 -3.58 1.55
C SER A 76 11.69 -3.97 1.56
N CYS A 77 12.35 -3.75 2.70
CA CYS A 77 13.68 -4.29 3.03
C CYS A 77 13.61 -5.64 3.77
N ASN A 78 12.41 -6.19 3.97
CA ASN A 78 12.17 -7.47 4.61
C ASN A 78 11.46 -8.45 3.65
N MET A 79 12.20 -9.47 3.20
CA MET A 79 11.71 -10.49 2.26
C MET A 79 10.49 -11.26 2.78
N GLU A 80 10.45 -11.56 4.09
CA GLU A 80 9.39 -12.37 4.66
C GLU A 80 8.06 -11.60 4.67
N TYR A 81 8.10 -10.34 5.12
CA TYR A 81 6.92 -9.49 5.13
C TYR A 81 6.43 -9.19 3.71
N TYR A 82 7.37 -8.98 2.78
CA TYR A 82 7.07 -8.84 1.36
C TYR A 82 6.31 -10.05 0.82
N LYS A 83 6.77 -11.28 1.05
CA LYS A 83 6.09 -12.49 0.57
C LYS A 83 4.68 -12.63 1.13
N ARG A 84 4.50 -12.39 2.43
CA ARG A 84 3.18 -12.41 3.09
C ARG A 84 2.24 -11.38 2.48
N PHE A 85 2.75 -10.18 2.18
CA PHE A 85 1.96 -9.14 1.54
C PHE A 85 1.43 -9.61 0.20
N ILE A 86 2.32 -10.08 -0.69
CA ILE A 86 1.94 -10.61 -2.00
C ILE A 86 0.92 -11.74 -1.86
N GLU A 87 1.08 -12.64 -0.89
CA GLU A 87 0.13 -13.72 -0.66
C GLU A 87 -1.27 -13.23 -0.25
N LEU A 88 -1.37 -12.23 0.64
CA LEU A 88 -2.65 -11.69 1.10
C LEU A 88 -3.39 -10.88 0.04
N ILE A 89 -2.69 -10.31 -0.94
CA ILE A 89 -3.29 -9.44 -1.97
C ILE A 89 -3.48 -10.13 -3.33
N LYS A 90 -3.26 -11.44 -3.45
CA LYS A 90 -3.34 -12.18 -4.72
C LYS A 90 -4.69 -12.07 -5.44
N ASP A 91 -5.77 -11.82 -4.71
CA ASP A 91 -7.15 -11.86 -5.22
C ASP A 91 -7.83 -10.46 -5.25
N LEU A 92 -7.03 -9.38 -5.19
CA LEU A 92 -7.49 -7.99 -5.17
C LEU A 92 -7.96 -7.46 -6.55
#